data_AF-A0A7N4PW37-F1
#
_entry.id   AF-A0A7N4PW37-F1
#
_cell.length_a   1.000
_cell.length_b   1.000
_cell.length_c   1.000
_cell.angle_alpha   90.00
_cell.angle_beta   90.00
_cell.angle_gamma   90.00
#
_symmetry.space_group_name_H-M   'P 1'
#
loop_
_entity.id
_entity.type
_entity.pdbx_description
1 polymer ?
#
loop_
_entity_poly.entity_id
_entity_poly.type
_entity_poly.pdbx_seq_one_letter_code
_entity_poly.pdbx_strand_id
1 'polypeptide(L)'
;MPRPPGPSPLSCVSLVTLPSSLGLPKQLPERGRAMPRPTLVPRALVSLVGLLRLLQVLLSCTTFSLAASGHHPEAPFGVWCLCSWGLCSLLSLAVLGLELLGLGPQLPLSWEDFTATVALLGTLLTFTASIMYPSVFVPKGLEGWRYQATATATALSCLCFVTYAAEVGLSRARPGQLRGFLSTTPGLLKVLEAFVASVILALVDVGQMYANSAGLQWCMAVFCVCFVVSVLIIGLSVGQLLDAPPWPADRTLLALTGLATLLYLSAAVTWPVFAFRPAPPEHQFGPAVGATVLTWVNLGAYAADLVVSSRMVFFAGSP
;
A
#
# COMPACT_ATOMS: atom_id res chain seq x y z
N MET A 1 67.30 -60.08 -29.92
CA MET A 1 68.22 -58.97 -30.27
C MET A 1 68.33 -58.04 -29.07
N PRO A 2 69.53 -57.85 -28.50
CA PRO A 2 69.82 -56.87 -27.46
C PRO A 2 70.47 -55.60 -28.02
N ARG A 3 70.28 -54.43 -27.36
CA ARG A 3 71.31 -53.44 -26.99
C ARG A 3 70.69 -52.20 -26.29
N PRO A 4 71.47 -51.48 -25.46
CA PRO A 4 71.02 -50.64 -24.34
C PRO A 4 71.43 -49.15 -24.57
N PRO A 5 71.92 -48.38 -23.57
CA PRO A 5 71.22 -47.50 -22.64
C PRO A 5 71.61 -46.00 -22.81
N GLY A 6 71.00 -45.09 -22.04
CA GLY A 6 71.47 -43.69 -21.90
C GLY A 6 70.64 -42.86 -20.90
N PRO A 7 71.21 -41.83 -20.25
CA PRO A 7 71.14 -41.68 -18.78
C PRO A 7 70.32 -40.49 -18.23
N SER A 8 69.95 -40.59 -16.95
CA SER A 8 69.62 -39.50 -15.98
C SER A 8 70.87 -38.63 -15.66
N PRO A 9 70.87 -37.49 -14.91
CA PRO A 9 69.96 -37.06 -13.83
C PRO A 9 69.74 -35.51 -13.70
N LEU A 10 69.03 -35.05 -12.66
CA LEU A 10 69.19 -33.78 -11.88
C LEU A 10 67.96 -33.62 -10.96
N SER A 11 68.08 -33.89 -9.65
CA SER A 11 68.24 -32.90 -8.56
C SER A 11 66.92 -32.17 -8.20
N CYS A 12 66.48 -31.97 -6.95
CA CYS A 12 67.05 -32.16 -5.62
C CYS A 12 65.90 -32.21 -4.59
N VAL A 13 66.08 -32.99 -3.53
CA VAL A 13 65.31 -32.96 -2.29
C VAL A 13 65.87 -31.85 -1.40
N SER A 14 65.03 -31.09 -0.68
CA SER A 14 65.35 -30.60 0.67
C SER A 14 64.11 -30.16 1.45
N LEU A 15 64.16 -30.53 2.73
CA LEU A 15 63.19 -30.44 3.81
C LEU A 15 63.50 -29.20 4.68
N VAL A 16 62.61 -28.92 5.66
CA VAL A 16 62.78 -28.02 6.84
C VAL A 16 62.51 -26.53 6.52
N THR A 17 61.66 -25.76 7.22
CA THR A 17 61.64 -25.44 8.67
C THR A 17 60.28 -24.82 9.09
N LEU A 18 59.79 -25.14 10.30
CA LEU A 18 58.86 -24.30 11.09
C LEU A 18 59.68 -23.32 11.96
N PRO A 19 59.17 -22.13 12.32
CA PRO A 19 58.68 -21.98 13.71
C PRO A 19 57.51 -20.98 13.94
N SER A 20 56.69 -21.35 14.92
CA SER A 20 56.10 -20.61 16.05
C SER A 20 55.89 -19.08 16.05
N SER A 21 54.70 -18.70 16.57
CA SER A 21 54.46 -17.69 17.64
C SER A 21 53.80 -16.32 17.29
N LEU A 22 52.62 -16.14 17.91
CA LEU A 22 52.01 -14.92 18.50
C LEU A 22 51.59 -13.73 17.60
N GLY A 23 50.28 -13.49 17.56
CA GLY A 23 49.68 -12.22 17.15
C GLY A 23 48.14 -12.24 17.16
N LEU A 24 47.54 -11.72 18.24
CA LEU A 24 46.11 -11.52 18.54
C LEU A 24 45.40 -10.58 17.52
N PRO A 25 44.10 -10.29 17.70
CA PRO A 25 42.93 -10.82 16.99
C PRO A 25 42.58 -10.08 15.68
N LYS A 26 41.93 -10.78 14.73
CA LYS A 26 41.26 -10.18 13.57
C LYS A 26 40.03 -9.37 14.02
N GLN A 27 40.21 -8.04 14.04
CA GLN A 27 39.27 -6.98 13.63
C GLN A 27 37.76 -7.26 13.79
N LEU A 28 37.17 -6.53 14.74
CA LEU A 28 35.74 -6.24 14.92
C LEU A 28 35.13 -5.66 13.63
N PRO A 29 33.88 -5.96 13.26
CA PRO A 29 33.26 -5.36 12.08
C PRO A 29 33.00 -3.87 12.34
N GLU A 30 33.66 -3.00 11.57
CA GLU A 30 33.31 -1.58 11.47
C GLU A 30 31.86 -1.45 10.99
N ARG A 31 30.96 -1.22 11.95
CA ARG A 31 29.59 -0.76 11.71
C ARG A 31 29.62 0.74 11.42
N GLY A 32 30.32 1.12 10.36
CA GLY A 32 30.31 2.47 9.78
C GLY A 32 29.53 2.45 8.48
N ARG A 33 28.21 2.30 8.54
CA ARG A 33 27.36 2.50 7.35
C ARG A 33 27.37 4.00 7.03
N ALA A 34 28.38 4.45 6.30
CA ALA A 34 28.42 5.78 5.71
C ALA A 34 27.12 5.95 4.89
N MET A 35 26.30 6.93 5.26
CA MET A 35 25.10 7.26 4.51
C MET A 35 25.56 7.71 3.11
N PRO A 36 25.20 7.01 2.03
CA PRO A 36 25.65 7.36 0.69
C PRO A 36 25.17 8.77 0.36
N ARG A 37 26.05 9.57 -0.27
CA ARG A 37 25.70 10.93 -0.70
C ARG A 37 24.55 10.85 -1.70
N PRO A 38 23.48 11.66 -1.54
CA PRO A 38 22.40 11.70 -2.51
C PRO A 38 22.94 12.20 -3.85
N THR A 39 22.99 11.31 -4.85
CA THR A 39 23.30 11.65 -6.23
C THR A 39 21.98 11.92 -6.95
N LEU A 40 21.77 13.14 -7.45
CA LEU A 40 20.60 13.42 -8.29
C LEU A 40 20.71 12.60 -9.58
N VAL A 41 19.72 11.73 -9.84
CA VAL A 41 19.65 10.93 -11.08
C VAL A 41 18.53 11.49 -11.97
N PRO A 42 18.79 12.52 -12.80
CA PRO A 42 17.75 13.15 -13.64
C PRO A 42 17.17 12.21 -14.71
N ARG A 43 17.83 11.07 -14.99
CA ARG A 43 17.29 10.02 -15.89
C ARG A 43 15.97 9.44 -15.39
N ALA A 44 15.69 9.48 -14.09
CA ALA A 44 14.42 9.04 -13.53
C ALA A 44 13.23 9.87 -14.07
N LEU A 45 13.40 11.19 -14.24
CA LEU A 45 12.38 12.12 -14.77
C LEU A 45 12.11 11.94 -16.27
N VAL A 46 13.08 11.42 -17.04
CA VAL A 46 12.94 11.24 -18.49
C VAL A 46 12.24 9.92 -18.83
N SER A 47 12.09 9.02 -17.86
CA SER A 47 11.33 7.78 -18.04
C SER A 47 9.82 8.06 -18.09
N LEU A 48 9.08 7.29 -18.91
CA LEU A 48 7.62 7.41 -19.00
C LEU A 48 6.92 7.28 -17.63
N VAL A 49 7.44 6.40 -16.75
CA VAL A 49 6.92 6.20 -15.39
C VAL A 49 7.22 7.41 -14.50
N GLY A 50 8.43 7.97 -14.57
CA GLY A 50 8.77 9.19 -13.84
C GLY A 50 7.91 10.39 -14.25
N LEU A 51 7.60 10.53 -15.54
CA LEU A 51 6.68 11.56 -16.03
C LEU A 51 5.25 11.36 -15.51
N LEU A 52 4.75 10.13 -15.49
CA LEU A 52 3.44 9.80 -14.92
C LEU A 52 3.38 10.18 -13.44
N ARG A 53 4.41 9.87 -12.64
CA ARG A 53 4.48 10.22 -11.21
C ARG A 53 4.54 11.72 -10.97
N LEU A 54 5.30 12.46 -11.77
CA LEU A 54 5.31 13.92 -11.72
C LEU A 54 3.91 14.47 -12.00
N LEU A 55 3.24 13.95 -13.03
CA LEU A 55 1.88 14.36 -13.37
C LEU A 55 0.88 13.98 -12.27
N GLN A 56 1.00 12.81 -11.65
CA GLN A 56 0.19 12.41 -10.49
C GLN A 56 0.32 13.43 -9.36
N VAL A 57 1.54 13.80 -8.95
CA VAL A 57 1.78 14.80 -7.89
C VAL A 57 1.12 16.13 -8.24
N LEU A 58 1.36 16.64 -9.45
CA LEU A 58 0.80 17.91 -9.89
C LEU A 58 -0.73 17.88 -9.91
N LEU A 59 -1.33 16.84 -10.49
CA LEU A 59 -2.79 16.69 -10.57
C LEU A 59 -3.42 16.52 -9.18
N SER A 60 -2.88 15.66 -8.31
CA SER A 60 -3.43 15.48 -6.97
C SER A 60 -3.28 16.72 -6.09
N CYS A 61 -2.14 17.41 -6.18
CA CYS A 61 -1.86 18.62 -5.41
C CYS A 61 -2.75 19.79 -5.86
N THR A 62 -2.89 19.99 -7.17
CA THR A 62 -3.78 21.03 -7.72
C THR A 62 -5.24 20.74 -7.39
N THR A 63 -5.68 19.48 -7.51
CA THR A 63 -7.03 19.06 -7.13
C THR A 63 -7.29 19.34 -5.64
N PHE A 64 -6.38 18.92 -4.76
CA PHE A 64 -6.46 19.19 -3.32
C PHE A 64 -6.55 20.69 -3.02
N SER A 65 -5.64 21.48 -3.59
CA SER A 65 -5.55 22.92 -3.33
C SER A 65 -6.81 23.65 -3.80
N LEU A 66 -7.33 23.26 -4.95
CA LEU A 66 -8.53 23.83 -5.52
C LEU A 66 -9.78 23.44 -4.72
N ALA A 67 -9.91 22.18 -4.34
CA ALA A 67 -10.99 21.71 -3.50
C ALA A 67 -10.97 22.37 -2.11
N ALA A 68 -9.78 22.59 -1.53
CA ALA A 68 -9.61 23.30 -0.26
C ALA A 68 -9.96 24.80 -0.37
N SER A 69 -9.72 25.43 -1.53
CA SER A 69 -10.10 26.83 -1.77
C SER A 69 -11.61 27.06 -1.87
N GLY A 70 -12.38 26.00 -2.13
CA GLY A 70 -13.83 26.05 -2.40
C GLY A 70 -14.75 26.16 -1.18
N HIS A 71 -14.19 26.39 0.03
CA HIS A 71 -14.80 26.32 1.37
C HIS A 71 -14.63 24.96 2.07
N HIS A 72 -14.57 24.97 3.41
CA HIS A 72 -14.36 23.76 4.22
C HIS A 72 -15.50 22.76 3.98
N PRO A 73 -15.21 21.52 3.56
CA PRO A 73 -16.22 20.49 3.54
C PRO A 73 -16.57 20.13 4.97
N GLU A 74 -17.62 20.74 5.51
CA GLU A 74 -18.19 20.34 6.81
C GLU A 74 -18.79 18.93 6.74
N ALA A 75 -19.02 18.41 5.53
CA ALA A 75 -19.46 17.04 5.31
C ALA A 75 -18.28 16.04 5.37
N PRO A 76 -18.42 14.91 6.09
CA PRO A 76 -17.40 13.87 6.23
C PRO A 76 -16.79 13.40 4.89
N PHE A 77 -17.63 13.32 3.86
CA PHE A 77 -17.21 12.94 2.50
C PHE A 77 -16.17 13.87 1.90
N GLY A 78 -16.30 15.18 2.09
CA GLY A 78 -15.35 16.11 1.49
C GLY A 78 -14.01 16.11 2.22
N VAL A 79 -14.00 15.89 3.54
CA VAL A 79 -12.76 15.66 4.30
C VAL A 79 -12.04 14.42 3.77
N TRP A 80 -12.77 13.31 3.56
CA TRP A 80 -12.16 12.09 3.00
C TRP A 80 -11.60 12.30 1.59
N CYS A 81 -12.29 13.05 0.71
CA CYS A 81 -11.78 13.37 -0.62
C CYS A 81 -10.48 14.21 -0.54
N LEU A 82 -10.46 15.24 0.32
CA LEU A 82 -9.27 16.05 0.56
C LEU A 82 -8.11 15.21 1.12
N CYS A 83 -8.37 14.36 2.12
CA CYS A 83 -7.37 13.43 2.65
C CYS A 83 -6.86 12.48 1.57
N SER A 84 -7.73 11.97 0.71
CA SER A 84 -7.36 11.06 -0.39
C SER A 84 -6.40 11.73 -1.38
N TRP A 85 -6.73 12.92 -1.89
CA TRP A 85 -5.84 13.65 -2.80
C TRP A 85 -4.55 14.09 -2.11
N GLY A 86 -4.62 14.53 -0.85
CA GLY A 86 -3.46 14.89 -0.04
C GLY A 86 -2.51 13.71 0.17
N LEU A 87 -3.03 12.55 0.58
CA LEU A 87 -2.26 11.32 0.75
C LEU A 87 -1.64 10.85 -0.57
N CYS A 88 -2.41 10.86 -1.66
CA CYS A 88 -1.90 10.52 -3.00
C CYS A 88 -0.74 11.44 -3.39
N SER A 89 -0.87 12.75 -3.16
CA SER A 89 0.19 13.73 -3.43
C SER A 89 1.44 13.46 -2.60
N LEU A 90 1.28 13.25 -1.28
CA LEU A 90 2.39 12.98 -0.37
C LEU A 90 3.13 11.69 -0.70
N LEU A 91 2.39 10.60 -0.95
CA LEU A 91 2.99 9.31 -1.29
C LEU A 91 3.73 9.36 -2.63
N SER A 92 3.13 9.98 -3.66
CA SER A 92 3.76 10.11 -4.97
C SER A 92 4.95 11.07 -4.94
N LEU A 93 4.90 12.13 -4.14
CA LEU A 93 6.04 13.02 -3.90
C LEU A 93 7.18 12.27 -3.18
N ALA A 94 6.86 11.46 -2.17
CA ALA A 94 7.84 10.66 -1.45
C ALA A 94 8.50 9.63 -2.38
N VAL A 95 7.70 8.93 -3.19
CA VAL A 95 8.21 8.00 -4.22
C VAL A 95 9.13 8.73 -5.19
N LEU A 96 8.68 9.84 -5.78
CA LEU A 96 9.46 10.61 -6.75
C LEU A 96 10.76 11.14 -6.13
N GLY A 97 10.70 11.66 -4.89
CA GLY A 97 11.87 12.13 -4.16
C GLY A 97 12.89 11.01 -3.93
N LEU A 98 12.45 9.85 -3.43
CA LEU A 98 13.33 8.70 -3.20
C LEU A 98 13.98 8.16 -4.49
N GLU A 99 13.29 8.24 -5.64
CA GLU A 99 13.90 7.91 -6.94
C GLU A 99 14.93 8.94 -7.40
N LEU A 100 14.62 10.23 -7.22
CA LEU A 100 15.54 11.32 -7.58
C LEU A 100 16.84 11.26 -6.77
N LEU A 101 16.75 10.89 -5.50
CA LEU A 101 17.91 10.71 -4.62
C LEU A 101 18.62 9.35 -4.83
N GLY A 102 18.07 8.45 -5.65
CA GLY A 102 18.63 7.11 -5.87
C GLY A 102 18.61 6.20 -4.63
N LEU A 103 17.79 6.52 -3.63
CA LEU A 103 17.71 5.80 -2.34
C LEU A 103 16.78 4.59 -2.38
N GLY A 104 15.95 4.47 -3.42
CA GLY A 104 15.00 3.35 -3.59
C GLY A 104 15.61 1.96 -3.35
N PRO A 105 16.68 1.54 -4.06
CA PRO A 105 17.28 0.21 -3.91
C PRO A 105 18.12 0.03 -2.64
N GLN A 106 18.34 1.08 -1.84
CA GLN A 106 19.14 1.02 -0.61
C GLN A 106 18.30 0.80 0.64
N LEU A 107 16.99 1.02 0.53
CA LEU A 107 16.03 0.73 1.58
C LEU A 107 15.80 -0.79 1.63
N PRO A 108 15.58 -1.38 2.82
CA PRO A 108 15.15 -2.77 2.97
C PRO A 108 13.68 -2.93 2.56
N LEU A 109 13.29 -2.37 1.41
CA LEU A 109 11.93 -2.35 0.88
C LEU A 109 11.97 -2.94 -0.52
N SER A 110 10.95 -3.72 -0.85
CA SER A 110 10.69 -4.10 -2.24
C SER A 110 10.21 -2.87 -3.02
N TRP A 111 11.14 -2.14 -3.65
CA TRP A 111 10.84 -0.87 -4.33
C TRP A 111 9.71 -0.99 -5.36
N GLU A 112 9.71 -2.07 -6.13
CA GLU A 112 8.71 -2.34 -7.17
C GLU A 112 7.31 -2.58 -6.56
N ASP A 113 7.20 -3.39 -5.51
CA ASP A 113 5.92 -3.64 -4.83
C ASP A 113 5.42 -2.40 -4.09
N PHE A 114 6.32 -1.62 -3.46
CA PHE A 114 5.96 -0.38 -2.80
C PHE A 114 5.31 0.59 -3.77
N THR A 115 5.99 0.87 -4.89
CA THR A 115 5.51 1.83 -5.87
C THR A 115 4.25 1.34 -6.58
N ALA A 116 4.15 0.05 -6.87
CA ALA A 116 2.93 -0.55 -7.41
C ALA A 116 1.75 -0.48 -6.40
N THR A 117 2.01 -0.63 -5.10
CA THR A 117 1.00 -0.49 -4.04
C THR A 117 0.50 0.93 -3.94
N VAL A 118 1.41 1.91 -3.95
CA VAL A 118 1.07 3.33 -3.97
C VAL A 118 0.25 3.67 -5.21
N ALA A 119 0.64 3.19 -6.39
CA ALA A 119 -0.11 3.44 -7.62
C ALA A 119 -1.51 2.80 -7.62
N LEU A 120 -1.64 1.56 -7.11
CA LEU A 120 -2.94 0.88 -6.97
C LEU A 120 -3.85 1.59 -5.97
N LEU A 121 -3.33 1.95 -4.80
CA LEU A 121 -4.07 2.69 -3.79
C LEU A 121 -4.49 4.06 -4.34
N GLY A 122 -3.58 4.77 -5.00
CA GLY A 122 -3.85 6.05 -5.66
C GLY A 122 -4.96 5.94 -6.71
N THR A 123 -4.95 4.86 -7.50
CA THR A 123 -6.01 4.57 -8.48
C THR A 123 -7.37 4.45 -7.79
N LEU A 124 -7.47 3.65 -6.72
CA LEU A 124 -8.74 3.42 -6.01
C LEU A 124 -9.26 4.67 -5.30
N LEU A 125 -8.37 5.40 -4.62
CA LEU A 125 -8.69 6.63 -3.90
C LEU A 125 -9.15 7.73 -4.86
N THR A 126 -8.41 7.97 -5.94
CA THR A 126 -8.75 9.01 -6.93
C THR A 126 -9.98 8.66 -7.75
N PHE A 127 -10.17 7.39 -8.13
CA PHE A 127 -11.41 6.92 -8.79
C PHE A 127 -12.64 7.23 -7.95
N THR A 128 -12.58 6.88 -6.67
CA THR A 128 -13.69 7.05 -5.75
C THR A 128 -13.94 8.52 -5.44
N ALA A 129 -12.88 9.31 -5.21
CA ALA A 129 -12.99 10.75 -5.03
C ALA A 129 -13.60 11.43 -6.27
N SER A 130 -13.25 11.00 -7.49
CA SER A 130 -13.81 11.52 -8.74
C SER A 130 -15.31 11.27 -8.90
N ILE A 131 -15.86 10.22 -8.27
CA ILE A 131 -17.30 9.94 -8.30
C ILE A 131 -18.00 10.65 -7.13
N MET A 132 -17.43 10.54 -5.94
CA MET A 132 -18.05 11.04 -4.71
C MET A 132 -18.05 12.56 -4.63
N TYR A 133 -16.94 13.22 -4.96
CA TYR A 133 -16.82 14.67 -4.86
C TYR A 133 -17.87 15.43 -5.68
N PRO A 134 -18.06 15.16 -6.99
CA PRO A 134 -19.07 15.89 -7.74
C PRO A 134 -20.50 15.57 -7.29
N SER A 135 -20.78 14.35 -6.82
CA SER A 135 -22.13 13.95 -6.40
C SER A 135 -22.67 14.75 -5.21
N VAL A 136 -21.78 15.28 -4.36
CA VAL A 136 -22.13 16.03 -3.15
C VAL A 136 -21.90 17.54 -3.34
N PHE A 137 -20.84 17.93 -4.04
CA PHE A 137 -20.37 19.31 -4.04
C PHE A 137 -20.65 20.10 -5.31
N VAL A 138 -21.11 19.48 -6.41
CA VAL A 138 -21.52 20.24 -7.62
C VAL A 138 -22.76 21.06 -7.29
N PRO A 139 -22.68 22.41 -7.30
CA PRO A 139 -23.83 23.25 -7.03
C PRO A 139 -24.90 23.07 -8.10
N LYS A 140 -26.17 23.21 -7.72
CA LYS A 140 -27.30 23.20 -8.68
C LYS A 140 -27.28 24.41 -9.64
N GLY A 141 -26.51 25.46 -9.32
CA GLY A 141 -26.29 26.62 -10.18
C GLY A 141 -24.99 26.48 -10.98
N LEU A 142 -25.03 26.84 -12.25
CA LEU A 142 -23.91 26.73 -13.20
C LEU A 142 -22.94 27.94 -13.17
N GLU A 143 -23.12 28.85 -12.22
CA GLU A 143 -22.42 30.14 -12.22
C GLU A 143 -21.62 30.37 -10.94
N GLY A 144 -20.47 31.05 -11.10
CA GLY A 144 -19.58 31.45 -10.02
C GLY A 144 -18.32 30.59 -9.88
N TRP A 145 -17.33 31.15 -9.19
CA TRP A 145 -16.03 30.52 -8.90
C TRP A 145 -16.17 29.11 -8.31
N ARG A 146 -17.19 28.90 -7.47
CA ARG A 146 -17.42 27.62 -6.78
C ARG A 146 -17.71 26.49 -7.76
N TYR A 147 -18.63 26.69 -8.70
CA TYR A 147 -18.95 25.70 -9.73
C TYR A 147 -17.71 25.38 -10.57
N GLN A 148 -17.00 26.43 -11.02
CA GLN A 148 -15.78 26.29 -11.82
C GLN A 148 -14.69 25.51 -11.06
N ALA A 149 -14.43 25.84 -9.79
CA ALA A 149 -13.46 25.16 -8.95
C ALA A 149 -13.83 23.69 -8.71
N THR A 150 -15.09 23.38 -8.41
CA THR A 150 -15.54 21.98 -8.22
C THR A 150 -15.48 21.16 -9.51
N ALA A 151 -15.87 21.74 -10.65
CA ALA A 151 -15.85 21.08 -11.95
C ALA A 151 -14.42 20.79 -12.41
N THR A 152 -13.53 21.77 -12.27
CA THR A 152 -12.11 21.61 -12.62
C THR A 152 -11.39 20.67 -11.66
N ALA A 153 -11.66 20.71 -10.34
CA ALA A 153 -11.13 19.72 -9.40
C ALA A 153 -11.58 18.29 -9.77
N THR A 154 -12.84 18.11 -10.15
CA THR A 154 -13.36 16.80 -10.59
C THR A 154 -12.63 16.33 -11.86
N ALA A 155 -12.48 17.21 -12.86
CA ALA A 155 -11.77 16.87 -14.10
C ALA A 155 -10.30 16.50 -13.84
N LEU A 156 -9.60 17.25 -12.98
CA LEU A 156 -8.22 16.96 -12.58
C LEU A 156 -8.13 15.65 -11.79
N SER A 157 -9.09 15.36 -10.91
CA SER A 157 -9.18 14.07 -10.21
C SER A 157 -9.36 12.91 -11.18
N CYS A 158 -10.21 13.06 -12.20
CA CYS A 158 -10.38 12.04 -13.25
C CYS A 158 -9.09 11.82 -14.05
N LEU A 159 -8.38 12.89 -14.41
CA LEU A 159 -7.07 12.77 -15.05
C LEU A 159 -6.06 12.10 -14.11
N CYS A 160 -6.08 12.41 -12.82
CA CYS A 160 -5.23 11.80 -11.80
C CYS A 160 -5.50 10.30 -11.68
N PHE A 161 -6.76 9.88 -11.72
CA PHE A 161 -7.14 8.48 -11.80
C PHE A 161 -6.54 7.80 -13.04
N VAL A 162 -6.66 8.41 -14.23
CA VAL A 162 -6.11 7.86 -15.47
C VAL A 162 -4.59 7.71 -15.37
N THR A 163 -3.87 8.66 -14.75
CA THR A 163 -2.42 8.58 -14.62
C THR A 163 -1.96 7.51 -13.63
N TYR A 164 -2.68 7.30 -12.52
CA TYR A 164 -2.44 6.17 -11.62
C TYR A 164 -2.77 4.83 -12.28
N ALA A 165 -3.91 4.73 -12.98
CA ALA A 165 -4.32 3.53 -13.69
C ALA A 165 -3.34 3.18 -14.81
N ALA A 166 -2.82 4.18 -15.53
CA ALA A 166 -1.78 4.01 -16.53
C ALA A 166 -0.49 3.47 -15.92
N GLU A 167 -0.05 3.98 -14.76
CA GLU A 167 1.11 3.44 -14.06
C GLU A 167 0.91 1.98 -13.64
N VAL A 168 -0.25 1.64 -13.07
CA VAL A 168 -0.59 0.25 -12.73
C VAL A 168 -0.58 -0.64 -13.97
N GLY A 169 -1.17 -0.17 -15.08
CA GLY A 169 -1.20 -0.87 -16.36
C GLY A 169 0.20 -1.10 -16.94
N LEU A 170 1.07 -0.08 -16.91
CA LEU A 170 2.46 -0.18 -17.36
C LEU A 170 3.26 -1.15 -16.49
N SER A 171 3.07 -1.10 -15.18
CA SER A 171 3.72 -2.03 -14.24
C SER A 171 3.30 -3.47 -14.56
N ARG A 172 1.99 -3.72 -14.75
CA ARG A 172 1.43 -5.05 -15.08
C ARG A 172 1.82 -5.55 -16.47
N ALA A 173 2.00 -4.66 -17.44
CA ALA A 173 2.33 -5.00 -18.82
C ALA A 173 3.78 -5.44 -19.02
N ARG A 174 4.66 -5.32 -18.00
CA ARG A 174 6.04 -5.83 -18.04
C ARG A 174 6.09 -7.24 -17.44
N PRO A 175 5.96 -8.31 -18.25
CA PRO A 175 5.91 -9.68 -17.75
C PRO A 175 7.34 -10.08 -17.39
N GLY A 176 7.65 -10.15 -16.09
CA GLY A 176 8.96 -10.62 -15.62
C GLY A 176 9.54 -9.90 -14.40
N GLN A 177 9.02 -8.73 -14.02
CA GLN A 177 9.53 -7.94 -12.88
C GLN A 177 8.59 -7.95 -11.64
N LEU A 178 7.26 -8.06 -11.84
CA LEU A 178 6.30 -8.25 -10.74
C LEU A 178 6.37 -9.68 -10.16
N ARG A 179 7.40 -9.96 -9.36
CA ARG A 179 7.54 -11.22 -8.59
C ARG A 179 7.05 -11.10 -7.14
N GLY A 180 6.39 -10.00 -6.77
CA GLY A 180 6.17 -9.63 -5.38
C GLY A 180 4.71 -9.63 -4.90
N PHE A 181 4.43 -8.94 -3.80
CA PHE A 181 3.18 -8.98 -3.02
C PHE A 181 1.91 -8.77 -3.87
N LEU A 182 1.94 -7.88 -4.85
CA LEU A 182 0.79 -7.57 -5.73
C LEU A 182 0.64 -8.49 -6.95
N SER A 183 1.58 -9.40 -7.18
CA SER A 183 1.41 -10.49 -8.14
C SER A 183 0.50 -11.59 -7.58
N THR A 184 0.36 -11.63 -6.25
CA THR A 184 -0.47 -12.61 -5.55
C THR A 184 -1.87 -12.07 -5.31
N THR A 185 -2.88 -12.94 -5.45
CA THR A 185 -4.29 -12.61 -5.16
C THR A 185 -4.52 -12.04 -3.74
N PRO A 186 -3.88 -12.56 -2.66
CA PRO A 186 -3.99 -12.02 -1.30
C PRO A 186 -3.52 -10.57 -1.15
N GLY A 187 -2.41 -10.20 -1.81
CA GLY A 187 -1.88 -8.84 -1.70
C GLY A 187 -2.84 -7.80 -2.28
N LEU A 188 -3.51 -8.13 -3.39
CA LEU A 188 -4.56 -7.29 -3.96
C LEU A 188 -5.80 -7.20 -3.06
N LEU A 189 -6.20 -8.33 -2.47
CA LEU A 189 -7.30 -8.37 -1.51
C LEU A 189 -7.01 -7.50 -0.28
N LYS A 190 -5.77 -7.51 0.25
CA LYS A 190 -5.37 -6.64 1.37
C LYS A 190 -5.50 -5.16 1.06
N VAL A 191 -5.05 -4.73 -0.12
CA VAL A 191 -5.18 -3.33 -0.56
C VAL A 191 -6.65 -2.97 -0.71
N LEU A 192 -7.46 -3.88 -1.27
CA LEU A 192 -8.91 -3.69 -1.38
C LEU A 192 -9.58 -3.59 0.00
N GLU A 193 -9.20 -4.44 0.96
CA GLU A 193 -9.73 -4.43 2.33
C GLU A 193 -9.49 -3.09 3.02
N ALA A 194 -8.24 -2.61 2.96
CA ALA A 194 -7.87 -1.32 3.54
C ALA A 194 -8.59 -0.16 2.85
N PHE A 195 -8.69 -0.20 1.52
CA PHE A 195 -9.40 0.80 0.74
C PHE A 195 -10.90 0.84 1.11
N VAL A 196 -11.60 -0.29 1.08
CA VAL A 196 -13.04 -0.34 1.40
C VAL A 196 -13.27 0.09 2.85
N ALA A 197 -12.44 -0.35 3.80
CA ALA A 197 -12.51 0.11 5.18
C ALA A 197 -12.36 1.63 5.30
N SER A 198 -11.44 2.24 4.54
CA SER A 198 -11.29 3.71 4.53
C SER A 198 -12.52 4.44 3.98
N VAL A 199 -13.21 3.86 2.98
CA VAL A 199 -14.45 4.43 2.42
C VAL A 199 -15.61 4.27 3.42
N ILE A 200 -15.68 3.15 4.14
CA ILE A 200 -16.65 2.97 5.23
C ILE A 200 -16.44 4.06 6.29
N LEU A 201 -15.20 4.31 6.72
CA LEU A 201 -14.89 5.39 7.69
C LEU A 201 -15.27 6.78 7.16
N ALA A 202 -15.28 7.00 5.84
CA ALA A 202 -15.75 8.23 5.22
C ALA A 202 -17.28 8.38 5.26
N LEU A 203 -17.98 7.25 5.06
CA LEU A 203 -19.45 7.18 5.07
C LEU A 203 -20.02 7.31 6.48
N VAL A 204 -19.32 6.74 7.46
CA VAL A 204 -19.70 6.77 8.87
C VAL A 204 -19.24 8.09 9.48
N ASP A 205 -20.13 9.06 9.55
CA ASP A 205 -19.86 10.35 10.18
C ASP A 205 -19.48 10.19 11.67
N VAL A 206 -18.27 10.63 12.00
CA VAL A 206 -17.65 10.62 13.34
C VAL A 206 -18.34 11.65 14.28
N GLY A 207 -19.25 12.50 13.79
CA GLY A 207 -19.96 13.45 14.64
C GLY A 207 -21.29 12.95 15.19
N GLN A 208 -22.10 12.28 14.36
CA GLN A 208 -23.55 12.18 14.59
C GLN A 208 -24.10 10.76 14.64
N MET A 209 -23.45 9.78 13.99
CA MET A 209 -24.04 8.43 13.83
C MET A 209 -23.65 7.46 14.95
N TYR A 210 -22.43 7.52 15.49
CA TYR A 210 -21.96 6.48 16.42
C TYR A 210 -22.26 6.77 17.90
N ALA A 211 -22.38 8.03 18.32
CA ALA A 211 -22.40 8.41 19.74
C ALA A 211 -23.64 7.91 20.50
N ASN A 212 -24.66 7.48 19.78
CA ASN A 212 -25.99 7.18 20.33
C ASN A 212 -26.18 5.71 20.72
N SER A 213 -25.29 4.78 20.32
CA SER A 213 -25.42 3.37 20.73
C SER A 213 -24.07 2.65 20.85
N ALA A 214 -23.97 1.79 21.87
CA ALA A 214 -22.79 0.95 22.07
C ALA A 214 -22.52 0.00 20.88
N GLY A 215 -23.57 -0.42 20.17
CA GLY A 215 -23.46 -1.27 18.98
C GLY A 215 -22.76 -0.56 17.81
N LEU A 216 -23.08 0.72 17.57
CA LEU A 216 -22.42 1.51 16.52
C LEU A 216 -20.99 1.89 16.91
N GLN A 217 -20.72 2.14 18.19
CA GLN A 217 -19.36 2.31 18.72
C GLN A 217 -18.50 1.06 18.50
N TRP A 218 -19.05 -0.13 18.72
CA TRP A 218 -18.36 -1.40 18.43
C TRP A 218 -18.03 -1.53 16.94
N CYS A 219 -18.99 -1.26 16.06
CA CYS A 219 -18.76 -1.32 14.60
C CYS A 219 -17.66 -0.35 14.17
N MET A 220 -17.67 0.87 14.71
CA MET A 220 -16.62 1.87 14.43
C MET A 220 -15.25 1.39 14.90
N ALA A 221 -15.16 0.82 16.10
CA ALA A 221 -13.93 0.25 16.61
C ALA A 221 -13.40 -0.87 15.71
N VAL A 222 -14.28 -1.76 15.24
CA VAL A 222 -13.93 -2.82 14.29
C VAL A 222 -13.38 -2.23 12.98
N PHE A 223 -14.08 -1.25 12.38
CA PHE A 223 -13.62 -0.64 11.13
C PHE A 223 -12.24 0.00 11.27
N CYS A 224 -11.99 0.74 12.36
CA CYS A 224 -10.70 1.36 12.64
C CYS A 224 -9.59 0.33 12.88
N VAL A 225 -9.82 -0.67 13.74
CA VAL A 225 -8.83 -1.69 14.07
C VAL A 225 -8.48 -2.50 12.83
N CYS A 226 -9.47 -2.96 12.07
CA CYS A 226 -9.23 -3.71 10.85
C CYS A 226 -8.52 -2.87 9.78
N PHE A 227 -8.86 -1.59 9.65
CA PHE A 227 -8.13 -0.68 8.76
C PHE A 227 -6.65 -0.56 9.14
N VAL A 228 -6.36 -0.30 10.42
CA VAL A 228 -4.97 -0.19 10.92
C VAL A 228 -4.21 -1.49 10.73
N VAL A 229 -4.83 -2.63 11.04
CA VAL A 229 -4.22 -3.96 10.86
C VAL A 229 -3.94 -4.24 9.39
N SER A 230 -4.87 -3.96 8.47
CA SER A 230 -4.64 -4.16 7.03
C SER A 230 -3.54 -3.25 6.50
N VAL A 231 -3.49 -1.97 6.89
CA VAL A 231 -2.40 -1.05 6.54
C VAL A 231 -1.05 -1.54 7.08
N LEU A 232 -1.02 -2.03 8.32
CA LEU A 232 0.18 -2.59 8.92
C LEU A 232 0.66 -3.84 8.15
N ILE A 233 -0.24 -4.75 7.80
CA ILE A 233 0.08 -5.95 7.01
C ILE A 233 0.67 -5.54 5.65
N ILE A 234 0.06 -4.58 4.96
CA ILE A 234 0.58 -4.05 3.68
C ILE A 234 1.99 -3.47 3.88
N GLY A 235 2.19 -2.65 4.90
CA GLY A 235 3.49 -2.04 5.20
C GLY A 235 4.58 -3.06 5.53
N LEU A 236 4.27 -4.06 6.35
CA LEU A 236 5.18 -5.15 6.70
C LEU A 236 5.52 -6.02 5.47
N SER A 237 4.54 -6.26 4.60
CA SER A 237 4.72 -7.05 3.38
C SER A 237 5.62 -6.36 2.37
N VAL A 238 5.36 -5.08 2.11
CA VAL A 238 6.20 -4.27 1.22
C VAL A 238 7.62 -4.11 1.80
N GLY A 239 7.73 -3.98 3.12
CA GLY A 239 9.01 -3.83 3.79
C GLY A 239 9.81 -5.10 3.99
N GLN A 240 9.40 -6.24 3.40
CA GLN A 240 10.07 -7.55 3.52
C GLN A 240 10.38 -7.94 4.97
N LEU A 241 9.67 -7.35 5.94
CA LEU A 241 9.94 -7.54 7.36
C LEU A 241 9.35 -8.86 7.86
N LEU A 242 8.49 -9.47 7.04
CA LEU A 242 7.94 -10.81 7.21
C LEU A 242 8.97 -11.92 6.91
N ASP A 243 10.03 -11.62 6.14
CA ASP A 243 11.10 -12.57 5.79
C ASP A 243 12.22 -12.63 6.85
N ALA A 244 12.11 -11.83 7.93
CA ALA A 244 13.10 -11.79 9.01
C ALA A 244 12.86 -12.92 10.06
N PRO A 245 13.88 -13.72 10.42
CA PRO A 245 13.73 -14.80 11.42
C PRO A 245 13.62 -14.23 12.85
N PRO A 246 12.80 -14.81 13.77
CA PRO A 246 12.40 -16.22 13.88
C PRO A 246 10.86 -16.49 13.87
N TRP A 247 10.04 -15.58 13.35
CA TRP A 247 8.58 -15.64 13.52
C TRP A 247 7.87 -16.41 12.39
N PRO A 248 6.86 -17.26 12.66
CA PRO A 248 6.06 -17.93 11.63
C PRO A 248 5.08 -16.93 10.98
N ALA A 249 5.62 -16.02 10.17
CA ALA A 249 4.90 -14.90 9.56
C ALA A 249 3.58 -15.33 8.91
N ASP A 250 3.60 -16.39 8.09
CA ASP A 250 2.42 -16.89 7.37
C ASP A 250 1.29 -17.31 8.31
N ARG A 251 1.61 -17.98 9.42
CA ARG A 251 0.61 -18.43 10.40
C ARG A 251 0.00 -17.25 11.15
N THR A 252 0.80 -16.24 11.45
CA THR A 252 0.33 -15.04 12.14
C THR A 252 -0.49 -14.15 11.23
N LEU A 253 -0.10 -13.99 9.97
CA LEU A 253 -0.92 -13.28 8.98
C LEU A 253 -2.26 -13.99 8.78
N LEU A 254 -2.25 -15.32 8.67
CA LEU A 254 -3.48 -16.11 8.58
C LEU A 254 -4.36 -15.92 9.82
N ALA A 255 -3.79 -15.94 11.03
CA ALA A 255 -4.51 -15.71 12.27
C ALA A 255 -5.08 -14.28 12.35
N LEU A 256 -4.31 -13.26 11.93
CA LEU A 256 -4.75 -11.86 11.90
C LEU A 256 -5.87 -11.64 10.88
N THR A 257 -5.76 -12.18 9.67
CA THR A 257 -6.84 -12.15 8.67
C THR A 257 -8.07 -12.88 9.19
N GLY A 258 -7.91 -14.05 9.83
CA GLY A 258 -9.02 -14.79 10.44
C GLY A 258 -9.73 -13.99 11.53
N LEU A 259 -8.96 -13.37 12.43
CA LEU A 259 -9.50 -12.50 13.47
C LEU A 259 -10.21 -11.28 12.87
N ALA A 260 -9.62 -10.62 11.87
CA ALA A 260 -10.24 -9.50 11.17
C ALA A 260 -11.55 -9.91 10.50
N THR A 261 -11.62 -11.10 9.90
CA THR A 261 -12.83 -11.65 9.28
C THR A 261 -13.94 -11.83 10.31
N LEU A 262 -13.63 -12.38 11.49
CA LEU A 262 -14.61 -12.56 12.58
C LEU A 262 -15.08 -11.23 13.14
N LEU A 263 -14.18 -10.27 13.32
CA LEU A 263 -14.53 -8.91 13.75
C LEU A 263 -15.45 -8.25 12.71
N TYR A 264 -15.12 -8.31 11.43
CA TYR A 264 -15.96 -7.77 10.35
C TYR A 264 -17.32 -8.46 10.26
N LEU A 265 -17.39 -9.77 10.49
CA LEU A 265 -18.66 -10.49 10.57
C LEU A 265 -19.54 -9.94 11.70
N SER A 266 -18.94 -9.67 12.87
CA SER A 266 -19.67 -9.06 13.99
C SER A 266 -20.20 -7.68 13.64
N ALA A 267 -19.41 -6.86 12.95
CA ALA A 267 -19.83 -5.52 12.50
C ALA A 267 -20.89 -5.59 11.40
N ALA A 268 -20.79 -6.52 10.46
CA ALA A 268 -21.75 -6.72 9.37
C ALA A 268 -23.16 -7.05 9.86
N VAL A 269 -23.26 -7.79 10.97
CA VAL A 269 -24.55 -8.11 11.62
C VAL A 269 -25.00 -6.97 12.52
N THR A 270 -24.09 -6.39 13.31
CA THR A 270 -24.43 -5.36 14.31
C THR A 270 -24.82 -4.04 13.64
N TRP A 271 -24.09 -3.60 12.62
CA TRP A 271 -24.30 -2.33 11.94
C TRP A 271 -25.75 -2.13 11.46
N PRO A 272 -26.35 -2.98 10.62
CA PRO A 272 -27.71 -2.75 10.12
C PRO A 272 -28.76 -2.81 11.24
N VAL A 273 -28.54 -3.60 12.29
CA VAL A 273 -29.49 -3.70 13.41
C VAL A 273 -29.59 -2.38 14.16
N PHE A 274 -28.45 -1.73 14.43
CA PHE A 274 -28.41 -0.48 15.20
C PHE A 274 -28.48 0.78 14.32
N ALA A 275 -28.03 0.74 13.07
CA ALA A 275 -28.07 1.87 12.15
C ALA A 275 -29.47 2.15 11.61
N PHE A 276 -30.33 1.13 11.51
CA PHE A 276 -31.70 1.26 11.00
C PHE A 276 -32.79 1.19 12.08
N ARG A 277 -32.41 1.01 13.36
CA ARG A 277 -33.34 1.05 14.50
C ARG A 277 -32.80 1.93 15.63
N PRO A 278 -33.33 3.15 15.82
CA PRO A 278 -34.44 3.79 15.09
C PRO A 278 -34.08 4.16 13.64
N ALA A 279 -35.10 4.43 12.81
CA ALA A 279 -34.87 4.79 11.41
C ALA A 279 -33.97 6.04 11.31
N PRO A 280 -32.89 6.01 10.50
CA PRO A 280 -31.99 7.13 10.40
C PRO A 280 -32.69 8.30 9.71
N PRO A 281 -32.35 9.55 10.05
CA PRO A 281 -32.75 10.74 9.30
C PRO A 281 -32.51 10.57 7.80
N GLU A 282 -33.32 11.21 6.96
CA GLU A 282 -33.25 11.09 5.50
C GLU A 282 -31.83 11.38 4.94
N HIS A 283 -31.13 12.37 5.51
CA HIS A 283 -29.76 12.72 5.13
C HIS A 283 -28.71 11.65 5.52
N GLN A 284 -29.00 10.78 6.48
CA GLN A 284 -28.13 9.70 6.97
C GLN A 284 -28.48 8.34 6.36
N PHE A 285 -29.66 8.19 5.76
CA PHE A 285 -30.12 6.93 5.17
C PHE A 285 -29.19 6.45 4.04
N GLY A 286 -28.86 7.33 3.10
CA GLY A 286 -27.94 7.02 2.00
C GLY A 286 -26.56 6.54 2.47
N PRO A 287 -25.86 7.33 3.32
CA PRO A 287 -24.59 6.93 3.92
C PRO A 287 -24.68 5.62 4.73
N ALA A 288 -25.75 5.40 5.50
CA ALA A 288 -25.94 4.18 6.29
C ALA A 288 -26.12 2.93 5.39
N VAL A 289 -26.88 3.05 4.29
CA VAL A 289 -27.00 1.99 3.29
C VAL A 289 -25.66 1.73 2.60
N GLY A 290 -24.96 2.78 2.19
CA GLY A 290 -23.63 2.68 1.60
C GLY A 290 -22.64 1.95 2.52
N ALA A 291 -22.59 2.34 3.79
CA ALA A 291 -21.75 1.70 4.80
C ALA A 291 -22.12 0.23 5.01
N THR A 292 -23.42 -0.10 5.00
CA THR A 292 -23.89 -1.49 5.10
C THR A 292 -23.42 -2.32 3.91
N VAL A 293 -23.66 -1.86 2.69
CA VAL A 293 -23.24 -2.55 1.46
C VAL A 293 -21.74 -2.75 1.44
N LEU A 294 -20.96 -1.70 1.74
CA LEU A 294 -19.50 -1.80 1.77
C LEU A 294 -19.00 -2.71 2.88
N THR A 295 -19.67 -2.78 4.03
CA THR A 295 -19.30 -3.71 5.11
C THR A 295 -19.44 -5.16 4.67
N TRP A 296 -20.51 -5.49 3.94
CA TRP A 296 -20.68 -6.82 3.36
C TRP A 296 -19.68 -7.13 2.24
N VAL A 297 -19.40 -6.16 1.37
CA VAL A 297 -18.35 -6.28 0.35
C VAL A 297 -17.00 -6.53 1.00
N ASN A 298 -16.67 -5.79 2.07
CA ASN A 298 -15.39 -5.93 2.76
C ASN A 298 -15.29 -7.27 3.50
N LEU A 299 -16.37 -7.74 4.13
CA LEU A 299 -16.43 -9.08 4.72
C LEU A 299 -16.17 -10.16 3.66
N GLY A 300 -16.72 -10.00 2.45
CA GLY A 300 -16.44 -10.88 1.32
C GLY A 300 -14.95 -10.88 0.93
N ALA A 301 -14.31 -9.70 0.92
CA ALA A 301 -12.87 -9.57 0.66
C ALA A 301 -12.03 -10.29 1.73
N TYR A 302 -12.31 -10.05 3.01
CA TYR A 302 -11.63 -10.75 4.13
C TYR A 302 -11.84 -12.27 4.08
N ALA A 303 -13.06 -12.73 3.77
CA ALA A 303 -13.34 -14.16 3.64
C ALA A 303 -12.60 -14.78 2.45
N ALA A 304 -12.56 -14.10 1.30
CA ALA A 304 -11.79 -14.55 0.14
C ALA A 304 -10.29 -14.58 0.44
N ASP A 305 -9.75 -13.55 1.10
CA ASP A 305 -8.35 -13.51 1.54
C ASP A 305 -8.04 -14.69 2.47
N LEU A 306 -8.90 -14.95 3.46
CA LEU A 306 -8.74 -16.07 4.38
C LEU A 306 -8.74 -17.43 3.67
N VAL A 307 -9.64 -17.63 2.70
CA VAL A 307 -9.73 -18.88 1.92
C VAL A 307 -8.50 -19.07 1.02
N VAL A 308 -8.06 -18.02 0.34
CA VAL A 308 -6.87 -18.07 -0.53
C VAL A 308 -5.62 -18.27 0.31
N SER A 309 -5.45 -17.50 1.39
CA SER A 309 -4.30 -17.58 2.29
C SER A 309 -4.21 -18.92 3.00
N SER A 310 -5.32 -19.47 3.50
CA SER A 310 -5.33 -20.82 4.09
C SER A 310 -4.94 -21.89 3.07
N ARG A 311 -5.45 -21.82 1.84
CA ARG A 311 -5.07 -22.77 0.79
C ARG A 311 -3.58 -22.76 0.50
N MET A 312 -2.95 -21.59 0.42
CA MET A 312 -1.51 -21.52 0.18
C MET A 312 -0.71 -22.13 1.34
N VAL A 313 -1.05 -21.79 2.58
CA VAL A 313 -0.33 -22.28 3.77
C VAL A 313 -0.48 -23.79 3.95
N PHE A 314 -1.67 -24.36 3.68
CA PHE A 314 -1.93 -25.78 3.91
C PHE A 314 -1.59 -26.69 2.72
N PHE A 315 -1.78 -26.24 1.47
CA PHE A 315 -1.53 -27.07 0.28
C PHE A 315 -0.15 -26.86 -0.33
N ALA A 316 0.41 -25.64 -0.32
CA ALA A 316 1.77 -25.41 -0.83
C ALA A 316 2.87 -25.74 0.20
N GLY A 317 2.50 -26.00 1.46
CA GLY A 317 3.39 -26.46 2.53
C GLY A 317 3.52 -27.98 2.66
N SER A 318 3.04 -28.77 1.68
CA SER A 318 3.27 -30.22 1.67
C SER A 318 4.59 -30.52 0.93
N PRO A 319 5.58 -31.18 1.59
CA PRO A 319 6.87 -31.51 0.97
C PRO A 319 6.73 -32.51 -0.18
#